data_AF-A0A125G4H7-F1
#
_entry.id   AF-A0A125G4H7-F1
#
_cell.length_a   1.000
_cell.length_b   1.000
_cell.length_c   1.000
_cell.angle_alpha   90.00
_cell.angle_beta   90.00
_cell.angle_gamma   90.00
#
_symmetry.space_group_name_H-M   'P 1'
#
loop_
_entity.id
_entity.type
_entity.pdbx_description
1 polymer ?
#
loop_
_entity_poly.entity_id
_entity_poly.type
_entity_poly.pdbx_seq_one_letter_code
_entity_poly.pdbx_strand_id
1 'polypeptide(L)'
;MALHMLEAPPPAMPALPITDDDRAFFVALGERMAQFRKARGLTQAQLAETLGLTQQTYQSYEVGRRRIPVSALPHVARALSVTLEDLFGETDSTSRSKRGPMPKWQKQIEAIAQLPRAKQQFVARVLDTVLAQESR
;
A
#
# COMPACT_ATOMS: atom_id res chain seq x y z
N MET A 1 -2.54 45.58 -4.99
CA MET A 1 -3.74 44.86 -4.50
C MET A 1 -3.75 43.46 -5.11
N ALA A 2 -3.04 42.51 -4.48
CA ALA A 2 -3.07 41.12 -4.90
C ALA A 2 -4.22 40.42 -4.17
N LEU A 3 -5.25 40.07 -4.93
CA LEU A 3 -6.44 39.36 -4.46
C LEU A 3 -6.00 37.94 -4.05
N HIS A 4 -6.06 37.65 -2.74
CA HIS A 4 -6.01 36.29 -2.23
C HIS A 4 -7.19 35.50 -2.83
N MET A 5 -6.93 34.62 -3.79
CA MET A 5 -7.86 33.55 -4.11
C MET A 5 -7.87 32.59 -2.92
N LEU A 6 -8.93 32.66 -2.10
CA LEU A 6 -9.29 31.58 -1.19
C LEU A 6 -9.63 30.35 -2.06
N GLU A 7 -8.70 29.41 -2.11
CA GLU A 7 -9.00 28.06 -2.57
C GLU A 7 -10.02 27.47 -1.58
N ALA A 8 -11.20 27.08 -2.08
CA ALA A 8 -12.24 26.51 -1.24
C ALA A 8 -11.66 25.30 -0.47
N PRO A 9 -11.99 25.11 0.83
CA PRO A 9 -11.53 23.93 1.55
C PRO A 9 -11.94 22.69 0.77
N PRO A 10 -11.05 21.69 0.61
CA PRO A 10 -11.39 20.47 -0.10
C PRO A 10 -12.68 19.91 0.49
N PRO A 11 -13.61 19.40 -0.34
CA PRO A 11 -14.86 18.86 0.16
C PRO A 11 -14.52 17.84 1.24
N ALA A 12 -15.01 18.08 2.46
CA ALA A 12 -14.87 17.12 3.55
C ALA A 12 -15.40 15.79 3.01
N MET A 13 -14.53 14.77 2.91
CA MET A 13 -14.96 13.47 2.42
C MET A 13 -16.20 13.08 3.22
N PRO A 14 -17.32 12.71 2.56
CA PRO A 14 -18.49 12.26 3.29
C PRO A 14 -18.03 11.12 4.20
N ALA A 15 -18.34 11.24 5.50
CA ALA A 15 -18.04 10.18 6.46
C ALA A 15 -18.62 8.89 5.89
N LEU A 16 -17.73 7.99 5.42
CA LEU A 16 -18.14 6.76 4.79
C LEU A 16 -19.05 6.03 5.78
N PRO A 17 -20.31 5.72 5.41
CA PRO A 17 -21.22 5.02 6.30
C PRO A 17 -20.56 3.71 6.69
N ILE A 18 -20.50 3.44 7.99
CA ILE A 18 -19.90 2.22 8.55
C ILE A 18 -20.72 1.05 8.03
N THR A 19 -20.18 0.31 7.06
CA THR A 19 -20.80 -0.89 6.51
C THR A 19 -20.37 -2.12 7.30
N ASP A 20 -21.10 -3.23 7.17
CA ASP A 20 -20.67 -4.52 7.74
C ASP A 20 -19.28 -4.95 7.22
N ASP A 21 -18.88 -4.46 6.04
CA ASP A 21 -17.55 -4.66 5.46
C ASP A 21 -16.42 -4.06 6.33
N ASP A 22 -16.67 -2.94 7.02
CA ASP A 22 -15.69 -2.36 7.96
C ASP A 22 -15.35 -3.36 9.08
N ARG A 23 -16.37 -4.05 9.60
CA ARG A 23 -16.18 -5.01 10.69
C ARG A 23 -15.36 -6.20 10.23
N ALA A 24 -15.68 -6.74 9.05
CA ALA A 24 -14.95 -7.86 8.45
C ALA A 24 -13.47 -7.50 8.25
N PHE A 25 -13.18 -6.27 7.79
CA PHE A 25 -11.82 -5.77 7.64
C PHE A 25 -11.04 -5.78 8.97
N PHE A 26 -11.60 -5.22 10.05
CA PHE A 26 -10.89 -5.16 11.34
C PHE A 26 -10.68 -6.54 11.96
N VAL A 27 -11.61 -7.48 11.77
CA VAL A 27 -11.42 -8.88 12.20
C VAL A 27 -10.25 -9.51 11.45
N ALA A 28 -10.22 -9.42 10.12
CA ALA A 28 -9.14 -10.00 9.32
C ALA A 28 -7.76 -9.38 9.62
N LEU A 29 -7.71 -8.06 9.82
CA LEU A 29 -6.49 -7.35 10.25
C LEU A 29 -6.02 -7.84 11.63
N GLY A 30 -6.93 -7.97 12.59
CA GLY A 30 -6.64 -8.50 13.92
C GLY A 30 -6.10 -9.92 13.90
N GLU A 31 -6.69 -10.79 13.08
CA GLU A 31 -6.23 -12.18 12.90
C GLU A 31 -4.80 -12.23 12.34
N ARG A 32 -4.47 -11.40 11.35
CA ARG A 32 -3.10 -11.31 10.81
C ARG A 32 -2.10 -10.82 11.85
N MET A 33 -2.46 -9.80 12.63
CA MET A 33 -1.63 -9.37 13.77
C MET A 33 -1.37 -10.53 14.75
N ALA A 34 -2.40 -11.31 15.06
CA ALA A 34 -2.27 -12.48 15.93
C ALA A 34 -1.36 -13.56 15.33
N GLN A 35 -1.43 -13.80 14.03
CA GLN A 35 -0.56 -14.73 13.32
C GLN A 35 0.91 -14.29 13.40
N PHE A 36 1.22 -13.03 13.06
CA PHE A 36 2.59 -12.50 13.12
C PHE A 36 3.15 -12.46 14.53
N ARG A 37 2.32 -12.16 15.53
CA ARG A 37 2.70 -12.21 16.94
C ARG A 37 3.07 -13.64 17.34
N LYS A 38 2.22 -14.61 17.04
CA LYS A 38 2.45 -16.03 17.37
C LYS A 38 3.69 -16.58 16.67
N ALA A 39 3.92 -16.24 15.40
CA ALA A 39 5.11 -16.63 14.66
C ALA A 39 6.42 -16.15 15.31
N ARG A 40 6.35 -15.10 16.14
CA ARG A 40 7.49 -14.56 16.90
C ARG A 40 7.55 -15.04 18.35
N GLY A 41 6.66 -15.95 18.75
CA GLY A 41 6.59 -16.45 20.13
C GLY A 41 6.17 -15.39 21.16
N LEU A 42 5.57 -14.29 20.72
CA LEU A 42 5.16 -13.19 21.62
C LEU A 42 3.78 -13.47 22.22
N THR A 43 3.61 -13.17 23.51
CA THR A 43 2.29 -13.11 24.16
C THR A 43 1.58 -11.79 23.83
N GLN A 44 0.26 -11.75 24.03
CA GLN A 44 -0.50 -10.48 23.88
C GLN A 44 -0.02 -9.40 24.85
N ALA A 45 0.39 -9.78 26.07
CA ALA A 45 0.89 -8.84 27.07
C ALA A 45 2.21 -8.20 26.63
N GLN A 46 3.17 -9.00 26.15
CA GLN A 46 4.48 -8.51 25.69
C GLN A 46 4.36 -7.56 24.49
N LEU A 47 3.47 -7.87 23.53
CA LEU A 47 3.29 -6.99 22.38
C LEU A 47 2.53 -5.71 22.76
N ALA A 48 1.55 -5.81 23.67
CA ALA A 48 0.85 -4.64 24.19
C ALA A 48 1.82 -3.69 24.91
N GLU A 49 2.71 -4.22 25.74
CA GLU A 49 3.75 -3.45 26.43
C GLU A 49 4.66 -2.70 25.46
N THR A 50 5.15 -3.39 24.41
CA THR A 50 5.96 -2.77 23.33
C THR A 50 5.23 -1.61 22.65
N LEU A 51 3.91 -1.68 22.56
CA LEU A 51 3.06 -0.67 21.90
C LEU A 51 2.54 0.41 22.87
N GLY A 52 2.86 0.34 24.17
CA GLY A 52 2.31 1.25 25.18
C GLY A 52 0.81 1.07 25.41
N LEU A 53 0.29 -0.15 25.20
CA LEU A 53 -1.12 -0.50 25.32
C LEU A 53 -1.35 -1.46 26.49
N THR A 54 -2.60 -1.52 26.94
CA THR A 54 -3.04 -2.61 27.84
C THR A 54 -3.21 -3.91 27.06
N GLN A 55 -2.97 -5.06 27.70
CA GLN A 55 -3.21 -6.38 27.09
C GLN A 55 -4.64 -6.50 26.54
N GLN A 56 -5.64 -6.00 27.27
CA GLN A 56 -7.06 -6.04 26.86
C GLN A 56 -7.32 -5.20 25.60
N THR A 57 -6.64 -4.06 25.46
CA THR A 57 -6.75 -3.22 24.26
C THR A 57 -6.18 -3.94 23.05
N TYR A 58 -4.99 -4.53 23.20
CA TYR A 58 -4.36 -5.30 22.13
C TYR A 58 -5.17 -6.56 21.78
N GLN A 59 -5.69 -7.29 22.76
CA GLN A 59 -6.63 -8.41 22.54
C GLN A 59 -7.85 -7.95 21.73
N SER A 60 -8.42 -6.79 22.08
CA SER A 60 -9.59 -6.23 21.38
C SER A 60 -9.29 -5.86 19.93
N TYR A 61 -8.04 -5.53 19.60
CA TYR A 61 -7.57 -5.39 18.22
C TYR A 61 -7.51 -6.74 17.51
N GLU A 62 -6.90 -7.77 18.12
CA GLU A 62 -6.77 -9.10 17.50
C GLU A 62 -8.12 -9.74 17.16
N VAL A 63 -9.18 -9.49 17.94
CA VAL A 63 -10.52 -10.04 17.68
C VAL A 63 -11.44 -9.09 16.90
N GLY A 64 -10.92 -7.95 16.40
CA GLY A 64 -11.71 -6.97 15.63
C GLY A 64 -12.82 -6.27 16.42
N ARG A 65 -12.85 -6.39 17.76
CA ARG A 65 -13.84 -5.70 18.62
C ARG A 65 -13.58 -4.20 18.70
N ARG A 66 -12.32 -3.80 18.65
CA ARG A 66 -11.90 -2.40 18.66
C ARG A 66 -11.17 -2.06 17.36
N ARG A 67 -11.51 -0.92 16.76
CA ARG A 67 -10.80 -0.38 15.61
C ARG A 67 -9.39 0.02 15.98
N ILE A 68 -8.44 -0.31 15.12
CA ILE A 68 -7.05 0.10 15.26
C ILE A 68 -6.91 1.50 14.64
N PRO A 69 -6.42 2.51 15.39
CA PRO A 69 -6.14 3.81 14.81
C PRO A 69 -5.11 3.68 13.69
N VAL A 70 -5.32 4.35 12.56
CA VAL A 70 -4.38 4.31 11.43
C VAL A 70 -2.98 4.75 11.86
N SER A 71 -2.88 5.74 12.77
CA SER A 71 -1.62 6.19 13.36
C SER A 71 -0.86 5.12 14.16
N ALA A 72 -1.55 4.08 14.65
CA ALA A 72 -0.94 2.98 15.37
C ALA A 72 -0.33 1.92 14.42
N LEU A 73 -0.80 1.83 13.17
CA LEU A 73 -0.38 0.78 12.23
C LEU A 73 1.14 0.75 11.97
N PRO A 74 1.84 1.89 11.77
CA PRO A 74 3.30 1.87 11.61
C PRO A 74 4.06 1.39 12.86
N HIS A 75 3.47 1.55 14.04
CA HIS A 75 4.06 1.06 15.30
C HIS A 75 3.84 -0.45 15.44
N VAL A 76 2.63 -0.92 15.12
CA VAL A 76 2.29 -2.35 15.07
C VAL A 76 3.19 -3.08 14.07
N ALA A 77 3.34 -2.57 12.85
CA ALA A 77 4.18 -3.16 11.82
C ALA A 77 5.65 -3.30 12.27
N ARG A 78 6.20 -2.25 12.91
CA ARG A 78 7.56 -2.29 13.47
C ARG A 78 7.70 -3.29 14.61
N ALA A 79 6.78 -3.27 15.58
CA ALA A 79 6.79 -4.18 16.73
C ALA A 79 6.66 -5.65 16.30
N LEU A 80 5.90 -5.88 15.24
CA LEU A 80 5.76 -7.18 14.59
C LEU A 80 6.81 -7.41 13.50
N SER A 81 7.78 -6.54 13.26
CA SER A 81 8.80 -6.69 12.20
C SER A 81 8.24 -7.16 10.84
N VAL A 82 7.15 -6.52 10.37
CA VAL A 82 6.48 -6.77 9.09
C VAL A 82 6.22 -5.45 8.37
N THR A 83 5.84 -5.52 7.09
CA THR A 83 5.38 -4.36 6.32
C THR A 83 3.89 -4.04 6.61
N LEU A 84 3.39 -2.91 6.12
CA LEU A 84 1.95 -2.61 6.25
C LEU A 84 1.13 -3.48 5.31
N GLU A 85 1.69 -3.80 4.14
CA GLU A 85 1.15 -4.70 3.13
C GLU A 85 0.90 -6.09 3.72
N ASP A 86 1.85 -6.61 4.51
CA ASP A 86 1.68 -7.85 5.25
C ASP A 86 0.48 -7.81 6.22
N LEU A 87 0.29 -6.69 6.94
CA LEU A 87 -0.84 -6.53 7.87
C LEU A 87 -2.19 -6.45 7.15
N PHE A 88 -2.22 -5.85 5.95
CA PHE A 88 -3.40 -5.80 5.10
C PHE A 88 -3.60 -7.08 4.27
N GLY A 89 -2.67 -8.04 4.39
CA GLY A 89 -2.62 -9.28 3.62
C GLY A 89 -2.57 -9.04 2.12
N GLU A 90 -1.90 -7.96 1.74
CA GLU A 90 -1.40 -7.72 0.40
C GLU A 90 -0.05 -8.44 0.22
N THR A 91 0.06 -9.70 0.67
CA THR A 91 1.17 -10.56 0.31
C THR A 91 0.98 -11.02 -1.13
N ASP A 92 1.39 -10.18 -2.08
CA ASP A 92 1.77 -10.47 -3.47
C ASP A 92 0.87 -11.35 -4.39
N SER A 93 -0.28 -11.85 -3.94
CA SER A 93 -1.10 -12.80 -4.71
C SER A 93 -2.50 -12.31 -5.08
N THR A 94 -2.98 -11.18 -4.53
CA THR A 94 -4.34 -10.69 -4.82
C THR A 94 -4.42 -9.28 -5.42
N SER A 95 -3.33 -8.50 -5.44
CA SER A 95 -3.28 -7.21 -6.16
C SER A 95 -2.27 -7.18 -7.32
N ARG A 96 -1.42 -8.20 -7.47
CA ARG A 96 -0.59 -8.39 -8.69
C ARG A 96 -1.33 -9.08 -9.84
N SER A 97 -2.49 -9.70 -9.61
CA SER A 97 -3.23 -10.45 -10.64
C SER A 97 -4.04 -9.60 -11.64
N LYS A 98 -3.59 -8.38 -11.95
CA LYS A 98 -3.96 -7.66 -13.20
C LYS A 98 -2.80 -6.95 -13.89
N ARG A 99 -1.55 -7.07 -13.42
CA ARG A 99 -0.42 -6.81 -14.32
C ARG A 99 -0.17 -8.11 -15.06
N GLY A 100 -0.84 -8.24 -16.21
CA GLY A 100 -0.55 -9.32 -17.16
C GLY A 100 0.95 -9.38 -17.48
N PRO A 101 1.41 -10.42 -18.19
CA PRO A 101 2.81 -10.55 -18.60
C PRO A 101 3.32 -9.19 -19.09
N MET A 102 4.45 -8.72 -18.57
CA MET A 102 4.98 -7.39 -18.88
C MET A 102 4.89 -7.17 -20.40
N PRO A 103 4.10 -6.17 -20.86
CA PRO A 103 3.80 -6.04 -22.26
C PRO A 103 5.11 -5.88 -23.03
N LYS A 104 5.15 -6.44 -24.25
CA LYS A 104 6.38 -6.54 -25.06
C LYS A 104 7.11 -5.19 -25.17
N TRP A 105 6.37 -4.08 -25.29
CA TRP A 105 6.92 -2.73 -25.35
C TRP A 105 7.66 -2.32 -24.07
N GLN A 106 7.17 -2.71 -22.90
CA GLN A 106 7.79 -2.39 -21.62
C GLN A 106 9.10 -3.18 -21.44
N LYS A 107 9.14 -4.45 -21.85
CA LYS A 107 10.38 -5.24 -21.93
C LYS A 107 11.41 -4.61 -22.89
N GLN A 108 10.93 -4.05 -24.00
CA GLN A 108 11.78 -3.42 -25.00
C GLN A 108 12.41 -2.13 -24.47
N ILE A 109 11.67 -1.29 -23.74
CA ILE A 109 12.23 -0.06 -23.13
C ILE A 109 13.35 -0.38 -22.14
N GLU A 110 13.16 -1.39 -21.30
CA GLU A 110 14.19 -1.83 -20.36
C GLU A 110 15.45 -2.33 -21.09
N ALA A 111 15.28 -3.11 -22.15
CA ALA A 111 16.38 -3.55 -23.00
C ALA A 111 17.11 -2.37 -23.68
N ILE A 112 16.36 -1.34 -24.14
CA ILE A 112 16.93 -0.14 -24.76
C ILE A 112 17.78 0.65 -23.75
N ALA A 113 17.35 0.74 -22.48
CA ALA A 113 18.09 1.44 -21.44
C ALA A 113 19.49 0.85 -21.18
N GLN A 114 19.68 -0.45 -21.47
CA GLN A 114 20.97 -1.14 -21.33
C GLN A 114 21.87 -1.03 -22.58
N LEU A 115 21.37 -0.45 -23.68
CA LEU A 115 22.16 -0.30 -24.91
C LEU A 115 23.17 0.86 -24.82
N PRO A 116 24.26 0.83 -25.60
CA PRO A 116 25.14 1.98 -25.79
C PRO A 116 24.38 3.23 -26.28
N ARG A 117 24.81 4.42 -25.84
CA ARG A 117 24.16 5.71 -26.13
C ARG A 117 23.86 5.94 -27.62
N ALA A 118 24.76 5.53 -28.52
CA ALA A 118 24.55 5.63 -29.97
C ALA A 118 23.34 4.81 -30.47
N LYS A 119 23.13 3.61 -29.89
CA LYS A 119 21.97 2.76 -30.22
C LYS A 119 20.68 3.29 -29.60
N GLN A 120 20.76 3.88 -28.40
CA GLN A 120 19.61 4.57 -27.79
C GLN A 120 19.14 5.76 -28.64
N GLN A 121 20.08 6.58 -29.13
CA GLN A 121 19.78 7.72 -30.01
C GLN A 121 19.12 7.29 -31.33
N PHE A 122 19.56 6.17 -31.90
CA PHE A 122 18.93 5.60 -33.09
C PHE A 122 17.47 5.22 -32.82
N VAL A 123 17.20 4.53 -31.71
CA VAL A 123 15.83 4.13 -31.33
C VAL A 123 14.95 5.35 -31.09
N ALA A 124 15.44 6.39 -30.40
CA ALA A 124 14.70 7.63 -30.19
C ALA A 124 14.29 8.28 -31.52
N ARG A 125 15.22 8.41 -32.48
CA ARG A 125 14.93 9.00 -33.80
C ARG A 125 13.87 8.23 -34.57
N VAL A 126 13.89 6.89 -34.49
CA VAL A 126 12.86 6.05 -35.13
C VAL A 126 11.49 6.30 -34.48
N LEU A 127 11.43 6.37 -33.15
CA LEU A 127 10.19 6.67 -32.44
C LEU A 127 9.63 8.05 -32.80
N ASP A 128 10.47 9.08 -32.84
CA ASP A 128 10.08 10.43 -33.26
C ASP A 128 9.48 10.43 -34.67
N THR A 129 10.06 9.65 -35.58
CA THR A 129 9.58 9.53 -36.96
C THR A 129 8.20 8.87 -37.04
N VAL A 130 7.99 7.80 -36.27
CA VAL A 130 6.70 7.09 -36.21
C VAL A 130 5.63 7.96 -35.55
N LEU A 131 5.95 8.64 -34.44
CA LEU A 131 5.02 9.53 -33.76
C LEU A 131 4.59 10.72 -34.63
N ALA A 132 5.50 11.24 -35.47
CA ALA A 132 5.18 12.30 -36.42
C ALA A 132 4.26 11.85 -37.57
N GLN A 133 4.23 10.56 -37.91
CA GLN A 133 3.38 10.00 -38.97
C GLN A 133 1.92 9.83 -38.53
N GLU A 134 1.66 9.51 -37.25
CA GLU A 134 0.30 9.36 -36.69
C GLU A 134 -0.39 10.70 -36.39
N SER A 135 0.37 11.79 -36.28
CA SER A 135 -0.16 13.15 -36.07
C SER A 135 -0.63 13.84 -37.36
N ARG A 136 -0.83 13.11 -38.46
CA ARG A 136 -1.12 13.64 -39.80
C ARG A 136 -2.47 13.19 -40.35
#